data_AF-A0A0C2N5F9-F1
#
_entry.id   AF-A0A0C2N5F9-F1
#
_cell.length_a   1.000
_cell.length_b   1.000
_cell.length_c   1.000
_cell.angle_alpha   90.00
_cell.angle_beta   90.00
_cell.angle_gamma   90.00
#
_symmetry.space_group_name_H-M   'P 1'
#
loop_
_entity.id
_entity.type
_entity.pdbx_description
1 polymer ?
#
loop_
_entity_poly.entity_id
_entity_poly.type
_entity_poly.pdbx_seq_one_letter_code
_entity_poly.pdbx_strand_id
1 'polypeptide(L)'
;MSFHSGENPRECRACSDYPLLKKLTKAADGHSCPPDRAELGRSTWTFLHTTAAYYPNQPTIEQQKSMEGLIKGLADFFPCKGCASHLRTLMSQNEFKPDVTSSDALSSWFCRVHNEVNKRLGRMGQKITRVGN
;
A
#
# COMPACT_ATOMS: atom_id res chain seq x y z
N MET A 1 20.79 -6.24 43.02
CA MET A 1 21.10 -6.33 41.58
C MET A 1 20.73 -7.73 41.13
N SER A 2 19.66 -7.85 40.34
CA SER A 2 19.33 -8.97 39.42
C SER A 2 17.88 -8.80 38.97
N PHE A 3 17.66 -8.13 37.85
CA PHE A 3 16.38 -8.19 37.14
C PHE A 3 16.47 -9.37 36.17
N HIS A 4 15.64 -10.38 36.40
CA HIS A 4 15.48 -11.49 35.47
C HIS A 4 14.91 -10.95 34.15
N SER A 5 15.68 -11.12 33.08
CA SER A 5 15.27 -10.98 31.69
C SER A 5 14.25 -12.07 31.35
N GLY A 6 12.97 -11.71 31.38
CA GLY A 6 11.88 -12.49 30.78
C GLY A 6 11.49 -11.86 29.45
N GLU A 7 12.11 -12.32 28.35
CA GLU A 7 11.64 -12.01 27.01
C GLU A 7 10.27 -12.65 26.80
N ASN A 8 9.27 -11.84 26.47
CA ASN A 8 7.89 -12.26 26.28
C ASN A 8 7.72 -12.84 24.86
N PRO A 9 7.36 -14.12 24.66
CA PRO A 9 7.32 -14.78 23.36
C PRO A 9 6.12 -14.39 22.46
N ARG A 10 5.44 -13.27 22.72
CA ARG A 10 4.17 -12.88 22.09
C ARG A 10 4.24 -11.62 21.21
N GLU A 11 5.35 -11.39 20.50
CA GLU A 11 5.48 -10.17 19.70
C GLU A 11 5.41 -10.41 18.19
N CYS A 12 4.20 -10.56 17.67
CA CYS A 12 3.93 -10.39 16.24
C CYS A 12 4.01 -8.88 15.90
N ARG A 13 4.81 -8.48 14.90
CA ARG A 13 4.95 -7.07 14.49
C ARG A 13 4.71 -6.87 12.98
N ALA A 14 3.95 -5.83 12.64
CA ALA A 14 3.67 -5.39 11.27
C ALA A 14 4.79 -4.48 10.73
N CYS A 15 5.20 -4.70 9.46
CA CYS A 15 5.95 -3.76 8.61
C CYS A 15 7.19 -3.05 9.24
N SER A 16 8.39 -3.65 9.19
CA SER A 16 9.64 -2.95 9.53
C SER A 16 10.79 -3.18 8.54
N ASP A 17 11.44 -2.07 8.15
CA ASP A 17 12.62 -1.96 7.28
C ASP A 17 13.89 -1.71 8.16
N TYR A 18 14.59 -2.73 8.68
CA TYR A 18 15.99 -2.60 9.20
C TYR A 18 16.71 -3.98 9.24
N PRO A 19 18.06 -4.07 9.11
CA PRO A 19 18.78 -5.31 8.75
C PRO A 19 18.99 -6.36 9.84
N LEU A 20 18.44 -6.20 11.05
CA LEU A 20 18.76 -7.08 12.19
C LEU A 20 17.84 -8.30 12.36
N LEU A 21 16.80 -8.46 11.54
CA LEU A 21 15.68 -9.37 11.83
C LEU A 21 15.53 -10.51 10.81
N LYS A 22 16.62 -11.17 10.44
CA LYS A 22 16.60 -12.36 9.58
C LYS A 22 16.16 -13.65 10.29
N LYS A 23 15.76 -13.57 11.56
CA LYS A 23 15.28 -14.70 12.36
C LYS A 23 13.92 -14.30 12.92
N LEU A 24 13.01 -15.27 13.02
CA LEU A 24 11.64 -15.20 13.55
C LEU A 24 10.54 -15.03 12.48
N THR A 25 10.40 -16.05 11.63
CA THR A 25 9.17 -16.33 10.90
C THR A 25 8.57 -17.66 11.37
N LYS A 26 7.83 -17.63 12.48
CA LYS A 26 6.64 -18.46 12.80
C LYS A 26 6.31 -18.31 14.28
N ALA A 27 5.18 -17.68 14.60
CA ALA A 27 4.50 -17.94 15.86
C ALA A 27 3.88 -19.35 15.77
N ALA A 28 4.11 -20.17 16.81
CA ALA A 28 3.76 -21.59 16.82
C ALA A 28 2.34 -21.87 17.38
N ASP A 29 1.52 -20.83 17.59
CA ASP A 29 0.35 -20.88 18.46
C ASP A 29 -0.91 -20.24 17.83
N GLY A 30 -1.25 -20.60 16.60
CA GLY A 30 -2.58 -20.32 16.01
C GLY A 30 -2.99 -18.84 15.89
N HIS A 31 -2.15 -17.89 16.29
CA HIS A 31 -2.37 -16.46 16.16
C HIS A 31 -1.85 -15.98 14.80
N SER A 32 -2.71 -15.36 14.01
CA SER A 32 -2.30 -14.68 12.79
C SER A 32 -1.48 -13.44 13.13
N CYS A 33 -0.18 -13.48 12.84
CA CYS A 33 0.63 -12.27 12.91
C CYS A 33 0.13 -11.24 11.87
N PRO A 34 0.31 -9.93 12.12
CA PRO A 34 0.05 -8.91 11.11
C PRO A 34 0.85 -9.17 9.82
N PRO A 35 0.31 -8.79 8.66
CA PRO A 35 0.96 -9.06 7.38
C PRO A 35 2.32 -8.38 7.27
N ASP A 36 3.23 -9.03 6.56
CA ASP A 36 4.50 -8.42 6.18
C ASP A 36 4.29 -7.31 5.12
N ARG A 37 5.36 -6.56 4.80
CA ARG A 37 5.30 -5.45 3.83
C ARG A 37 4.78 -5.89 2.46
N ALA A 38 5.10 -7.10 2.02
CA ALA A 38 4.75 -7.60 0.69
C ALA A 38 3.29 -8.07 0.67
N GLU A 39 2.84 -8.79 1.69
CA GLU A 39 1.46 -9.22 1.85
C GLU A 39 0.52 -8.01 2.00
N LEU A 40 0.84 -7.07 2.90
CA LEU A 40 0.08 -5.84 3.05
C LEU A 40 0.01 -5.07 1.72
N GLY A 41 1.15 -4.92 1.04
CA GLY A 41 1.21 -4.25 -0.26
C GLY A 41 0.30 -4.89 -1.31
N ARG A 42 0.33 -6.22 -1.45
CA ARG A 42 -0.55 -6.95 -2.39
C ARG A 42 -2.02 -6.73 -2.05
N SER A 43 -2.40 -6.89 -0.78
CA SER A 43 -3.79 -6.75 -0.32
C SER A 43 -4.31 -5.32 -0.53
N THR A 44 -3.50 -4.30 -0.24
CA THR A 44 -3.86 -2.91 -0.52
C THR A 44 -4.01 -2.65 -2.01
N TRP A 45 -3.12 -3.15 -2.86
CA TRP A 45 -3.27 -3.00 -4.31
C TRP A 45 -4.54 -3.68 -4.84
N THR A 46 -4.88 -4.88 -4.35
CA THR A 46 -6.15 -5.53 -4.68
C THR A 46 -7.33 -4.63 -4.33
N PHE A 47 -7.39 -4.12 -3.10
CA PHE A 47 -8.46 -3.21 -2.67
C PHE A 47 -8.56 -1.97 -3.58
N LEU A 48 -7.45 -1.32 -3.89
CA LEU A 48 -7.45 -0.08 -4.68
C LEU A 48 -7.87 -0.30 -6.13
N HIS A 49 -7.32 -1.33 -6.79
CA HIS A 49 -7.67 -1.64 -8.17
C HIS A 49 -9.13 -2.12 -8.29
N THR A 50 -9.63 -2.90 -7.35
CA THR A 50 -11.06 -3.26 -7.30
C THR A 50 -11.92 -2.02 -7.07
N THR A 51 -11.55 -1.15 -6.13
CA THR A 51 -12.30 0.08 -5.86
C THR A 51 -12.36 0.99 -7.10
N ALA A 52 -11.26 1.11 -7.84
CA ALA A 52 -11.22 1.89 -9.08
C ALA A 52 -12.12 1.30 -10.18
N ALA A 53 -12.14 -0.04 -10.32
CA ALA A 53 -12.98 -0.74 -11.30
C ALA A 53 -14.49 -0.57 -11.04
N TYR A 54 -14.90 -0.39 -9.78
CA TYR A 54 -16.29 -0.15 -9.39
C TYR A 54 -16.59 1.34 -9.11
N TYR A 55 -15.61 2.22 -9.27
CA TYR A 55 -15.83 3.66 -9.12
C TYR A 55 -16.80 4.16 -10.19
N PRO A 56 -17.60 5.22 -9.95
CA PRO A 56 -18.53 5.70 -10.97
C PRO A 56 -17.80 6.28 -12.19
N ASN A 57 -18.39 6.10 -13.38
CA ASN A 57 -17.92 6.79 -14.59
C ASN A 57 -18.12 8.31 -14.49
N GLN A 58 -19.13 8.75 -13.75
CA GLN A 58 -19.45 10.14 -13.46
C GLN A 58 -19.62 10.31 -11.93
N PRO A 59 -18.53 10.43 -11.17
CA PRO A 59 -18.58 10.55 -9.72
C PRO A 59 -19.05 11.94 -9.26
N THR A 60 -19.80 12.00 -8.17
CA THR A 60 -20.15 13.29 -7.54
C THR A 60 -18.93 13.98 -6.95
N ILE A 61 -19.02 15.28 -6.69
CA ILE A 61 -17.94 16.05 -6.07
C ILE A 61 -17.53 15.46 -4.71
N GLU A 62 -18.50 14.96 -3.93
CA GLU A 62 -18.26 14.30 -2.65
C GLU A 62 -17.51 12.97 -2.82
N GLN A 63 -17.85 12.19 -3.85
CA GLN A 63 -17.14 10.94 -4.16
C GLN A 63 -15.71 11.20 -4.62
N GLN A 64 -15.48 12.27 -5.39
CA GLN A 64 -14.14 12.70 -5.81
C GLN A 64 -13.30 13.12 -4.60
N LYS A 65 -13.83 14.00 -3.73
CA LYS A 65 -13.18 14.42 -2.49
C LYS A 65 -12.87 13.25 -1.55
N SER A 66 -13.80 12.29 -1.45
CA SER A 66 -13.61 11.10 -0.62
C SER A 66 -12.48 10.21 -1.16
N MET A 67 -12.39 10.04 -2.48
CA MET A 67 -11.32 9.27 -3.12
C MET A 67 -9.96 9.95 -2.97
N GLU A 68 -9.88 11.27 -3.15
CA GLU A 68 -8.67 12.05 -2.88
C GLU A 68 -8.24 11.91 -1.41
N GLY A 69 -9.21 11.98 -0.49
CA GLY A 69 -8.99 11.77 0.94
C GLY A 69 -8.43 10.38 1.25
N LEU A 70 -8.97 9.32 0.63
CA LEU A 70 -8.47 7.96 0.76
C LEU A 70 -7.01 7.85 0.28
N ILE A 71 -6.71 8.39 -0.90
CA ILE A 71 -5.37 8.36 -1.49
C ILE A 71 -4.37 9.12 -0.61
N LYS A 72 -4.74 10.30 -0.13
CA LYS A 72 -3.93 11.07 0.82
C LYS A 72 -3.71 10.29 2.13
N GLY A 73 -4.77 9.66 2.64
CA GLY A 73 -4.69 8.82 3.84
C GLY A 73 -3.68 7.67 3.69
N LEU A 74 -3.57 7.05 2.51
CA LEU A 74 -2.51 6.07 2.25
C LEU A 74 -1.11 6.71 2.34
N ALA A 75 -0.94 7.90 1.79
CA ALA A 75 0.33 8.62 1.80
C ALA A 75 0.76 9.03 3.23
N ASP A 76 -0.21 9.25 4.12
CA ASP A 76 0.01 9.66 5.52
C ASP A 76 0.16 8.47 6.47
N PHE A 77 -0.65 7.42 6.31
CA PHE A 77 -0.81 6.36 7.31
C PHE A 77 -0.34 4.97 6.90
N PHE A 78 0.13 4.77 5.66
CA PHE A 78 0.57 3.43 5.25
C PHE A 78 1.75 2.94 6.12
N PRO A 79 1.66 1.77 6.79
CA PRO A 79 2.60 1.37 7.85
C PRO A 79 4.07 1.30 7.43
N CYS A 80 4.34 0.96 6.17
CA CYS A 80 5.68 1.04 5.60
C CYS A 80 6.07 2.51 5.32
N LYS A 81 6.86 3.12 6.22
CA LYS A 81 7.31 4.53 6.11
C LYS A 81 7.99 4.83 4.77
N GLY A 82 8.87 3.95 4.30
CA GLY A 82 9.57 4.10 3.01
C GLY A 82 8.64 3.96 1.80
N CYS A 83 7.51 3.26 1.94
CA CYS A 83 6.48 3.14 0.91
C CYS A 83 5.60 4.40 0.89
N ALA A 84 5.12 4.84 2.06
CA ALA A 84 4.32 6.06 2.22
C ALA A 84 5.07 7.31 1.73
N SER A 85 6.34 7.45 2.09
CA SER A 85 7.17 8.57 1.63
C SER A 85 7.37 8.60 0.12
N HIS A 86 7.48 7.43 -0.51
CA HIS A 86 7.60 7.33 -1.96
C HIS A 86 6.28 7.69 -2.65
N LEU A 87 5.15 7.23 -2.13
CA LEU A 87 3.84 7.63 -2.65
C LEU A 87 3.64 9.15 -2.56
N ARG A 88 4.00 9.78 -1.43
CA ARG A 88 3.99 11.25 -1.29
C ARG A 88 4.85 11.95 -2.33
N THR A 89 6.03 11.40 -2.63
CA THR A 89 6.95 11.95 -3.62
C THR A 89 6.40 11.84 -5.04
N LEU A 90 5.79 10.70 -5.39
CA LEU A 90 5.11 10.56 -6.68
C LEU A 90 3.97 11.57 -6.77
N MET A 91 3.09 11.64 -5.78
CA MET A 91 1.92 12.54 -5.80
C MET A 91 2.27 14.04 -5.88
N SER A 92 3.48 14.47 -5.50
CA SER A 92 3.92 15.85 -5.67
C SER A 92 4.35 16.19 -7.10
N GLN A 93 4.62 15.18 -7.93
CA GLN A 93 4.95 15.33 -9.34
C GLN A 93 3.68 15.56 -10.16
N ASN A 94 3.74 16.49 -11.11
CA ASN A 94 2.56 16.88 -11.89
C ASN A 94 1.96 15.70 -12.69
N GLU A 95 2.79 14.76 -13.15
CA GLU A 95 2.36 13.59 -13.93
C GLU A 95 1.64 12.51 -13.10
N PHE A 96 1.79 12.53 -11.76
CA PHE A 96 1.19 11.57 -10.84
C PHE A 96 0.18 12.22 -9.87
N LYS A 97 -0.31 13.42 -10.17
CA LYS A 97 -1.48 13.95 -9.48
C LYS A 97 -2.66 12.97 -9.60
N PRO A 98 -3.34 12.63 -8.49
CA PRO A 98 -4.52 11.77 -8.54
C PRO A 98 -5.56 12.29 -9.53
N ASP A 99 -6.06 11.39 -10.37
CA ASP A 99 -7.16 11.68 -11.28
C ASP A 99 -8.37 10.85 -10.84
N VAL A 100 -9.30 11.53 -10.19
CA VAL A 100 -10.53 10.93 -9.62
C VAL A 100 -11.76 11.27 -10.46
N THR A 101 -11.58 11.76 -11.68
CA THR A 101 -12.69 12.32 -12.50
C THR A 101 -13.62 11.25 -13.07
N SER A 102 -13.16 10.00 -13.16
CA SER A 102 -13.95 8.85 -13.60
C SER A 102 -13.28 7.53 -13.19
N SER A 103 -14.00 6.40 -13.29
CA SER A 103 -13.42 5.06 -13.10
C SER A 103 -12.20 4.80 -13.98
N ASP A 104 -12.27 5.19 -15.25
CA ASP A 104 -11.20 4.98 -16.21
C ASP A 104 -9.96 5.80 -15.88
N ALA A 105 -10.16 7.06 -15.50
CA ALA A 105 -9.09 7.95 -15.11
C ALA A 105 -8.39 7.47 -13.83
N LEU A 106 -9.19 7.06 -12.83
CA LEU A 106 -8.71 6.54 -11.56
C LEU A 106 -7.96 5.21 -11.70
N SER A 107 -8.53 4.27 -12.45
CA SER A 107 -7.89 2.98 -12.75
C SER A 107 -6.56 3.17 -13.47
N SER A 108 -6.54 4.07 -14.46
CA SER A 108 -5.32 4.42 -15.19
C SER A 108 -4.28 5.04 -14.27
N TRP A 109 -4.68 5.94 -13.36
CA TRP A 109 -3.78 6.55 -12.39
C TRP A 109 -3.17 5.51 -11.44
N PHE A 110 -3.97 4.62 -10.85
CA PHE A 110 -3.45 3.55 -10.01
C PHE A 110 -2.50 2.61 -10.76
N CYS A 111 -2.77 2.29 -12.03
CA CYS A 111 -1.86 1.50 -12.86
C CYS A 111 -0.50 2.21 -13.02
N ARG A 112 -0.50 3.52 -13.32
CA ARG A 112 0.74 4.30 -13.46
C ARG A 112 1.55 4.30 -12.16
N VAL A 113 0.92 4.60 -11.03
CA VAL A 113 1.59 4.62 -9.71
C VAL A 113 2.11 3.23 -9.33
N HIS A 114 1.33 2.17 -9.54
CA HIS A 114 1.77 0.79 -9.26
C HIS A 114 2.98 0.41 -10.13
N ASN A 115 2.99 0.82 -11.40
CA ASN A 115 4.12 0.58 -12.28
C ASN A 115 5.40 1.30 -11.80
N GLU A 116 5.32 2.51 -11.23
CA GLU A 116 6.49 3.15 -10.60
C GLU A 116 6.98 2.42 -9.36
N VAL A 117 6.06 1.87 -8.55
CA VAL A 117 6.45 0.99 -7.44
C VAL A 117 7.14 -0.28 -7.95
N ASN A 118 6.64 -0.88 -9.04
CA ASN A 118 7.28 -2.05 -9.65
C ASN A 118 8.67 -1.73 -10.16
N LYS A 119 8.87 -0.59 -10.83
CA LYS A 119 10.20 -0.11 -11.25
C LYS A 119 11.15 0.04 -10.05
N ARG A 120 10.72 0.71 -8.99
CA ARG A 120 11.51 0.88 -7.75
C ARG A 120 11.92 -0.45 -7.13
N LEU A 121 11.06 -1.47 -7.21
CA LEU A 121 11.32 -2.81 -6.68
C LEU A 121 12.07 -3.73 -7.65
N GLY A 122 12.47 -3.25 -8.84
CA GLY A 122 13.14 -4.07 -9.86
C GLY A 122 12.22 -5.08 -10.57
N ARG A 123 10.90 -4.91 -10.50
CA ARG A 123 9.88 -5.82 -11.05
C ARG A 123 9.34 -5.34 -12.39
N MET A 124 10.24 -4.98 -13.31
CA MET A 124 9.88 -4.30 -14.57
C MET A 124 9.00 -5.14 -15.52
N GLY A 125 8.97 -6.47 -15.37
CA GLY A 125 8.13 -7.37 -16.16
C GLY A 125 6.65 -7.43 -15.76
N GLN A 126 6.27 -6.83 -14.62
CA GLN A 126 4.88 -6.80 -14.14
C GLN A 126 4.23 -5.46 -14.49
N LYS A 127 4.06 -5.20 -15.79
CA LYS A 127 3.35 -4.00 -16.25
C LYS A 127 1.86 -4.23 -16.09
N ILE A 128 1.22 -3.47 -15.22
CA ILE A 128 -0.23 -3.54 -15.01
C ILE A 128 -0.90 -2.56 -15.97
N THR A 129 -1.86 -3.07 -16.70
CA THR A 129 -2.79 -2.32 -17.54
C THR A 129 -4.19 -2.35 -16.93
N ARG A 130 -5.06 -1.45 -17.37
CA ARG A 130 -6.43 -1.25 -16.85
C ARG A 130 -7.12 -2.58 -16.54
N VAL A 131 -7.70 -2.68 -15.33
CA VAL A 131 -8.70 -3.70 -15.01
C VAL A 131 -10.02 -3.21 -15.62
N GLY A 132 -10.41 -3.76 -16.76
CA GLY A 132 -11.70 -3.46 -17.39
C GLY A 132 -12.80 -4.33 -16.80
N ASN A 133 -13.99 -3.75 -16.64
CA ASN A 133 -15.24 -4.50 -16.60
C ASN A 133 -15.80 -4.65 -18.01
#